data_AF-A0A535XIU2-F1
#
_entry.id   AF-A0A535XIU2-F1
#
_cell.length_a   1.000
_cell.length_b   1.000
_cell.length_c   1.000
_cell.angle_alpha   90.00
_cell.angle_beta   90.00
_cell.angle_gamma   90.00
#
_symmetry.space_group_name_H-M   'P 1'
#
loop_
_entity.id
_entity.type
_entity.pdbx_description
1 polymer ?
#
loop_
_entity_poly.entity_id
_entity_poly.type
_entity_poly.pdbx_seq_one_letter_code
_entity_poly.pdbx_strand_id
1 'polypeptide(L)'
;MERAREGGLDLVICDLLMPEVDGFEVIAQLKASEETAATPILVLTGHELTAADKERLNGQVIGFCEKGPNAGSALRSWLAAAIRPAPRAGFAADA
;
A
#
# COMPACT_ATOMS: atom_id res chain seq x y z
N MET A 1 3.39 1.05 11.98
CA MET A 1 2.47 -0.06 12.32
C MET A 1 1.34 0.39 13.25
N GLU A 2 1.61 1.17 14.31
CA GLU A 2 0.59 1.66 15.25
C GLU A 2 -0.64 2.29 14.59
N ARG A 3 -0.46 3.31 13.74
CA ARG A 3 -1.54 3.93 12.96
C ARG A 3 -2.32 2.99 12.04
N ALA A 4 -1.70 1.89 11.59
CA ALA A 4 -2.41 0.92 10.75
C ALA A 4 -3.38 0.07 11.57
N ARG A 5 -3.02 -0.21 12.83
CA ARG A 5 -3.82 -1.01 13.78
C ARG A 5 -4.99 -0.24 14.39
N GLU A 6 -4.95 1.09 14.37
CA GLU A 6 -6.11 1.94 14.72
C GLU A 6 -7.33 1.71 13.82
N GLY A 7 -7.15 1.02 12.69
CA GLY A 7 -8.21 0.62 11.79
C GLY A 7 -8.69 1.74 10.87
N GLY A 8 -9.58 1.39 9.95
CA GLY A 8 -10.18 2.36 9.03
C GLY A 8 -9.23 2.91 7.98
N LEU A 9 -8.16 2.23 7.58
CA LEU A 9 -7.39 2.61 6.40
C LEU A 9 -8.06 2.06 5.12
N ASP A 10 -8.25 2.89 4.11
CA ASP A 10 -8.75 2.42 2.81
C ASP A 10 -7.65 1.81 1.94
N LEU A 11 -6.40 2.21 2.20
CA LEU A 11 -5.23 1.84 1.42
C LEU A 11 -3.96 2.07 2.23
N VAL A 12 -3.01 1.14 2.10
CA VAL A 12 -1.60 1.35 2.46
C VAL A 12 -0.78 1.45 1.18
N ILE A 13 0.05 2.49 1.08
CA ILE A 13 1.10 2.59 0.05
C ILE A 13 2.43 2.27 0.74
N CYS A 14 3.11 1.23 0.28
CA CYS A 14 4.34 0.72 0.91
C CYS A 14 5.53 0.79 -0.06
N ASP A 15 6.64 1.38 0.38
CA ASP A 15 7.93 1.28 -0.30
C ASP A 15 8.63 -0.01 0.15
N LEU A 16 9.37 -0.66 -0.75
CA LEU A 16 10.07 -1.92 -0.45
C LEU A 16 11.50 -1.71 0.00
N LEU A 17 12.17 -0.67 -0.54
CA LEU A 17 13.54 -0.36 -0.19
C LEU A 17 13.55 0.82 0.79
N MET A 18 13.53 0.51 2.08
CA MET A 18 13.74 1.48 3.15
C MET A 18 15.05 1.18 3.89
N PRO A 19 15.77 2.19 4.38
CA PRO A 19 17.10 2.01 4.97
C PRO A 19 17.10 1.18 6.27
N GLU A 20 16.00 1.21 7.03
CA GLU A 20 15.92 0.60 8.37
C GLU A 20 14.96 -0.59 8.44
N VAL A 21 14.02 -0.70 7.49
CA VAL A 21 12.91 -1.65 7.56
C VAL A 21 12.72 -2.31 6.19
N ASP A 22 12.63 -3.63 6.16
CA ASP A 22 12.27 -4.35 4.93
C ASP A 22 10.77 -4.18 4.65
N GLY A 23 10.42 -3.53 3.54
CA GLY A 23 9.03 -3.30 3.18
C GLY A 23 8.26 -4.59 2.88
N PHE A 24 8.94 -5.66 2.45
CA PHE A 24 8.27 -6.96 2.29
C PHE A 24 7.84 -7.55 3.65
N GLU A 25 8.68 -7.39 4.67
CA GLU A 25 8.35 -7.83 6.02
C GLU A 25 7.19 -7.01 6.60
N VAL A 26 7.15 -5.70 6.32
CA VAL A 26 6.02 -4.84 6.68
C VAL A 26 4.72 -5.34 6.04
N ILE A 27 4.75 -5.68 4.74
CA ILE A 27 3.59 -6.24 4.04
C ILE A 27 3.14 -7.55 4.68
N ALA A 28 4.08 -8.46 4.97
CA ALA A 28 3.77 -9.72 5.63
C ALA A 28 3.11 -9.51 7.00
N GLN A 29 3.63 -8.59 7.82
CA GLN A 29 3.07 -8.27 9.13
C GLN A 29 1.67 -7.64 9.03
N LEU A 30 1.45 -6.74 8.07
CA LEU A 30 0.13 -6.15 7.83
C LEU A 30 -0.89 -7.21 7.40
N LYS A 31 -0.48 -8.20 6.61
CA LYS A 31 -1.37 -9.30 6.18
C LYS A 31 -1.59 -10.37 7.24
N ALA A 32 -0.68 -10.52 8.20
CA ALA A 32 -0.81 -11.48 9.29
C ALA A 32 -1.74 -11.00 10.43
N SER A 33 -2.02 -9.71 10.53
CA SER A 33 -2.86 -9.14 11.59
C SER A 33 -4.31 -8.97 11.14
N GLU A 34 -5.27 -9.48 11.91
CA GLU A 34 -6.71 -9.39 11.59
C GLU A 34 -7.18 -7.94 11.38
N GLU A 35 -6.62 -7.00 12.15
CA GLU A 35 -6.94 -5.57 12.10
C GLU A 35 -6.57 -4.92 10.77
N THR A 36 -5.52 -5.42 10.09
CA THR A 36 -4.94 -4.81 8.89
C THR A 36 -4.99 -5.69 7.64
N ALA A 37 -5.32 -6.98 7.78
CA ALA A 37 -5.27 -7.96 6.70
C ALA A 37 -6.22 -7.60 5.54
N ALA A 38 -7.39 -7.04 5.86
CA ALA A 38 -8.37 -6.60 4.90
C ALA A 38 -7.96 -5.31 4.16
N THR A 39 -7.05 -4.53 4.73
CA THR A 39 -6.60 -3.27 4.12
C THR A 39 -5.86 -3.55 2.81
N PRO A 40 -6.28 -2.95 1.69
CA PRO A 40 -5.58 -3.04 0.43
C PRO A 40 -4.16 -2.46 0.55
N ILE A 41 -3.18 -3.13 -0.05
CA ILE A 41 -1.79 -2.67 -0.05
C ILE A 41 -1.32 -2.49 -1.50
N LEU A 42 -0.87 -1.29 -1.84
CA LEU A 42 -0.22 -0.95 -3.11
C LEU A 42 1.28 -0.73 -2.86
N VAL A 43 2.12 -1.39 -3.64
CA VAL A 43 3.57 -1.15 -3.58
C VAL A 43 3.93 0.06 -4.44
N LEU A 44 4.72 0.98 -3.90
CA LEU A 44 5.33 2.08 -4.65
C LEU A 44 6.83 2.08 -4.38
N THR A 45 7.60 1.49 -5.29
CA THR A 45 9.04 1.27 -5.10
C THR A 45 9.84 1.87 -6.25
N GLY A 46 11.02 2.40 -5.95
CA GLY A 46 12.00 2.82 -6.97
C GLY A 46 12.84 1.67 -7.51
N HIS A 47 12.63 0.46 -6.98
CA HIS A 47 13.32 -0.75 -7.40
C HIS A 47 12.56 -1.45 -8.52
N GLU A 48 13.27 -1.93 -9.53
CA GLU A 48 12.70 -2.83 -10.51
C GLU A 48 12.40 -4.18 -9.85
N LEU A 49 11.12 -4.58 -9.83
CA LEU A 49 10.70 -5.84 -9.23
C LEU A 49 11.12 -7.03 -10.09
N THR A 50 11.94 -7.90 -9.50
CA THR A 50 12.31 -9.19 -10.11
C THR A 50 11.12 -10.14 -10.17
N ALA A 51 11.26 -11.25 -10.90
CA ALA A 51 10.25 -12.30 -10.92
C ALA A 51 9.99 -12.88 -9.51
N ALA A 52 11.05 -13.03 -8.70
CA ALA A 52 10.95 -13.53 -7.34
C ALA A 52 10.20 -12.54 -6.43
N ASP A 53 10.42 -11.22 -6.61
CA ASP A 53 9.69 -10.20 -5.85
C ASP A 53 8.20 -10.24 -6.17
N LYS A 54 7.85 -10.37 -7.46
CA LYS A 54 6.46 -10.46 -7.91
C LYS A 54 5.78 -11.71 -7.37
N GLU A 55 6.48 -12.84 -7.34
CA GLU A 55 5.99 -14.08 -6.75
C GLU A 55 5.75 -13.92 -5.24
N ARG A 56 6.69 -13.29 -4.52
CA ARG A 56 6.55 -13.03 -3.07
C ARG A 56 5.36 -12.13 -2.77
N LEU A 57 5.10 -11.13 -3.60
CA LEU A 57 4.00 -10.17 -3.43
C LEU A 57 2.63 -10.69 -3.90
N ASN A 58 2.62 -11.79 -4.66
CA ASN A 58 1.41 -12.31 -5.28
C ASN A 58 0.35 -12.67 -4.23
N GLY A 59 -0.89 -12.17 -4.41
CA GLY A 59 -1.99 -12.37 -3.48
C GLY A 59 -1.91 -11.55 -2.18
N GLN A 60 -0.79 -10.86 -1.91
CA GLN A 60 -0.65 -9.98 -0.75
C GLN A 60 -0.92 -8.51 -1.09
N VAL A 61 -0.64 -8.09 -2.33
CA VAL A 61 -0.81 -6.71 -2.78
C VAL A 61 -1.80 -6.63 -3.93
N ILE A 62 -2.45 -5.48 -4.06
CA ILE A 62 -3.43 -5.22 -5.13
C ILE A 62 -2.76 -4.70 -6.42
N GLY A 63 -1.47 -4.37 -6.34
CA GLY A 63 -0.68 -3.88 -7.46
C GLY A 63 0.64 -3.27 -7.00
N PHE A 64 1.42 -2.81 -7.98
CA PHE A 64 2.64 -2.06 -7.76
C PHE A 64 2.76 -0.92 -8.76
N CYS A 65 3.45 0.15 -8.37
CA CYS A 65 3.81 1.29 -9.18
C CYS A 65 5.29 1.57 -9.03
N GLU A 66 5.94 2.00 -10.11
CA GLU A 66 7.32 2.43 -10.07
C GLU A 66 7.41 3.88 -9.56
N LYS A 67 8.30 4.11 -8.60
CA LYS A 67 8.60 5.43 -8.04
C LYS A 67 9.50 6.16 -9.03
N GLY A 68 8.86 6.88 -9.96
CA GLY A 68 9.53 7.71 -10.94
C GLY A 68 8.91 9.11 -11.05
N PRO A 69 9.39 9.95 -11.99
CA PRO A 69 8.89 11.31 -12.19
C PRO A 69 7.38 11.38 -12.46
N ASN A 70 6.80 10.28 -12.98
CA ASN A 70 5.39 10.18 -13.31
C ASN A 70 4.55 9.41 -12.27
N ALA A 71 5.13 9.00 -11.15
CA ALA A 71 4.48 8.16 -10.13
C ALA A 71 3.14 8.74 -9.66
N GLY A 72 3.04 10.07 -9.49
CA GLY A 72 1.80 10.72 -9.07
C GLY A 72 0.65 10.55 -10.07
N SER A 73 0.93 10.64 -11.37
CA SER A 73 -0.08 10.47 -12.43
C SER A 73 -0.51 9.01 -12.58
N ALA A 74 0.45 8.08 -12.49
CA ALA A 74 0.20 6.64 -12.52
C ALA A 74 -0.64 6.21 -11.32
N LEU A 75 -0.28 6.66 -10.11
CA LEU A 75 -1.02 6.39 -8.88
C LEU A 75 -2.45 6.93 -8.97
N ARG A 76 -2.64 8.18 -9.43
CA ARG A 76 -3.99 8.75 -9.58
C ARG A 76 -4.84 7.96 -10.56
N SER A 77 -4.26 7.55 -11.69
CA SER A 77 -4.96 6.75 -12.70
C SER A 77 -5.33 5.38 -12.16
N TRP A 78 -4.42 4.76 -11.40
CA TRP A 78 -4.66 3.48 -10.74
C TRP A 78 -5.77 3.58 -9.69
N LEU A 79 -5.71 4.57 -8.80
CA LEU A 79 -6.72 4.80 -7.77
C LEU A 79 -8.11 5.04 -8.37
N ALA A 80 -8.18 5.83 -9.45
CA ALA A 80 -9.43 6.11 -10.16
C ALA A 80 -10.06 4.86 -10.79
N ALA A 81 -9.25 3.88 -11.21
CA ALA A 81 -9.71 2.63 -11.79
C ALA A 81 -10.03 1.55 -10.74
N ALA A 82 -9.30 1.55 -9.61
CA ALA A 82 -9.29 0.43 -8.67
C ALA A 82 -10.14 0.65 -7.41
N ILE A 83 -10.38 1.90 -6.99
CA ILE A 83 -11.10 2.19 -5.74
C ILE A 83 -12.48 2.75 -6.06
N ARG A 84 -13.54 2.03 -5.64
CA ARG A 84 -14.83 2.67 -5.37
C ARG A 84 -14.72 3.34 -4.01
N PRO A 85 -14.91 4.66 -3.88
CA PRO A 85 -14.87 5.29 -2.56
C PRO A 85 -16.00 4.69 -1.72
N ALA A 86 -15.64 4.04 -0.61
CA ALA A 86 -16.59 3.89 0.48
C ALA A 86 -16.82 5.31 1.06
N PRO A 87 -18.07 5.69 1.39
CA PRO A 87 -18.31 6.98 2.02
C PRO A 87 -17.60 7.00 3.38
N ARG A 88 -16.53 7.78 3.50
CA ARG A 88 -15.94 8.09 4.80
C ARG A 88 -16.72 9.26 5.39
N ALA A 89 -17.10 9.13 6.66
CA ALA A 89 -17.33 10.30 7.49
C ALA A 89 -16.09 11.19 7.34
N GLY A 90 -16.31 12.45 6.96
CA GLY A 90 -15.26 13.32 6.42
C GLY A 90 -14.00 13.39 7.30
N PHE A 91 -12.89 13.79 6.69
CA PHE A 91 -11.77 14.33 7.44
C PHE A 91 -12.32 15.44 8.33
N ALA A 92 -12.51 15.16 9.62
CA ALA A 92 -12.59 16.22 10.61
C ALA A 92 -11.26 16.94 10.49
N ALA A 93 -11.28 18.09 9.83
CA ALA A 93 -10.20 19.05 9.93
C ALA A 93 -10.12 19.39 11.42
N ASP A 94 -9.07 18.91 12.08
CA ASP A 94 -8.76 19.37 13.43
C ASP A 94 -8.56 20.90 13.36
N ALA A 95 -9.41 21.57 14.14
CA ALA A 95 -9.46 22.97 14.59
C ALA A 95 -8.44 23.98 14.04
#